data_AF-A0A1Y1UG99-F1
#
_entry.id   AF-A0A1Y1UG99-F1
#
_cell.length_a   1.000
_cell.length_b   1.000
_cell.length_c   1.000
_cell.angle_alpha   90.00
_cell.angle_beta   90.00
_cell.angle_gamma   90.00
#
_symmetry.space_group_name_H-M   'P 1'
#
loop_
_entity.id
_entity.type
_entity.pdbx_description
1 polymer ?
#
loop_
_entity_poly.entity_id
_entity_poly.type
_entity_poly.pdbx_seq_one_letter_code
_entity_poly.pdbx_strand_id
1 'polypeptide(L)'
;MSSKSYLAEFISIQKEVSGTIDLFGKKSSKAAQSFQRWGSEEKDDIKSLTDNLYGIFVKIEGAFEHHYKHGIERSVNSFYEIIDEVEYINKLSKKKDKTGKKLNKISNMGNKGLYKANDKLRNEYDEKTQSIEAKKRKILKKALITQFDALKDTINRLNICCVYGKAIINNLPEEYDDEKCNKYVKKNEKFMKKVYEDLSNCGDKSQVKWVVVQMLVVTTTMIIMKEIIHKVPL
;
A
#
# COMPACT_ATOMS: atom_id res chain seq x y z
N MET A 1 -13.27 -12.46 -28.93
CA MET A 1 -13.45 -11.27 -28.07
C MET A 1 -12.32 -11.26 -27.05
N SER A 2 -11.51 -10.20 -27.01
CA SER A 2 -10.48 -10.03 -25.97
C SER A 2 -11.20 -9.77 -24.65
N SER A 3 -11.32 -10.77 -23.78
CA SER A 3 -11.87 -10.56 -22.44
C SER A 3 -10.98 -9.55 -21.72
N LYS A 4 -11.52 -8.38 -21.34
CA LYS A 4 -10.82 -7.48 -20.43
C LYS A 4 -10.38 -8.29 -19.22
N SER A 5 -9.08 -8.28 -18.93
CA SER A 5 -8.56 -8.90 -17.71
C SER A 5 -8.87 -7.96 -16.56
N TYR A 6 -9.95 -8.22 -15.82
CA TYR A 6 -10.29 -7.46 -14.61
C TYR A 6 -9.17 -7.47 -13.57
N LEU A 7 -8.30 -8.49 -13.59
CA LEU A 7 -7.09 -8.52 -12.77
C LEU A 7 -6.06 -7.47 -13.21
N ALA A 8 -5.90 -7.27 -14.52
CA ALA A 8 -5.02 -6.22 -15.04
C ALA A 8 -5.55 -4.82 -14.71
N GLU A 9 -6.88 -4.63 -14.77
CA GLU A 9 -7.54 -3.41 -14.33
C GLU A 9 -7.30 -3.16 -12.84
N PHE A 10 -7.50 -4.17 -11.99
CA PHE A 10 -7.20 -4.09 -10.56
C PHE A 10 -5.74 -3.68 -10.30
N ILE A 11 -4.78 -4.29 -11.00
CA ILE A 11 -3.36 -3.93 -10.90
C ILE A 11 -3.12 -2.47 -11.29
N SER A 12 -3.74 -1.99 -12.38
CA SER A 12 -3.62 -0.59 -12.80
C SER A 12 -4.09 0.36 -11.71
N ILE A 13 -5.27 0.10 -11.14
CA ILE A 13 -5.84 0.90 -10.06
C ILE A 13 -4.93 0.89 -8.83
N GLN A 14 -4.38 -0.27 -8.44
CA GLN A 14 -3.45 -0.34 -7.30
C GLN A 14 -2.17 0.48 -7.53
N LYS A 15 -1.66 0.54 -8.77
CA LYS A 15 -0.53 1.41 -9.11
C LYS A 15 -0.88 2.90 -8.99
N GLU A 16 -2.08 3.29 -9.42
CA GLU A 16 -2.59 4.65 -9.24
C GLU A 16 -2.75 5.03 -7.77
N VAL A 17 -3.21 4.08 -6.93
CA VAL A 17 -3.27 4.26 -5.47
C VAL A 17 -1.87 4.48 -4.89
N SER A 18 -0.88 3.66 -5.28
CA SER A 18 0.53 3.86 -4.88
C SER A 18 1.04 5.26 -5.26
N GLY A 19 0.78 5.70 -6.51
CA GLY A 19 1.15 7.05 -6.95
C GLY A 19 0.43 8.18 -6.19
N THR A 20 -0.80 7.95 -5.74
CA THR A 20 -1.54 8.92 -4.91
C THR A 20 -0.93 9.01 -3.51
N ILE A 21 -0.43 7.90 -2.96
CA ILE A 21 0.28 7.89 -1.67
C ILE A 21 1.57 8.71 -1.76
N ASP A 22 2.35 8.56 -2.85
CA ASP A 22 3.55 9.39 -3.09
C ASP A 22 3.23 10.88 -3.17
N LEU A 23 2.12 11.22 -3.82
CA LEU A 23 1.68 12.61 -3.91
C LEU A 23 1.28 13.15 -2.53
N PHE A 24 0.56 12.34 -1.74
CA PHE A 24 0.21 12.67 -0.37
C PHE A 24 1.45 12.91 0.49
N GLY A 25 2.46 12.03 0.44
CA GLY A 25 3.71 12.18 1.19
C GLY A 25 4.40 13.50 0.86
N LYS A 26 4.67 13.75 -0.42
CA LYS A 26 5.27 15.00 -0.91
C LYS A 26 4.52 16.27 -0.49
N LYS A 27 3.18 16.26 -0.54
CA LYS A 27 2.36 17.43 -0.20
C LYS A 27 2.30 17.65 1.31
N SER A 28 2.14 16.59 2.08
CA SER A 28 2.16 16.62 3.54
C SER A 28 3.52 17.10 4.06
N SER A 29 4.62 16.61 3.49
CA SER A 29 5.99 17.01 3.83
C SER A 29 6.21 18.52 3.62
N LYS A 30 5.80 19.04 2.45
CA LYS A 30 5.88 20.47 2.15
C LYS A 30 5.03 21.32 3.09
N ALA A 31 3.80 20.87 3.40
CA ALA A 31 2.94 21.57 4.34
C ALA A 31 3.57 21.62 5.75
N ALA A 32 4.12 20.50 6.21
CA ALA A 32 4.79 20.41 7.50
C ALA A 32 6.05 21.29 7.56
N GLN A 33 6.84 21.34 6.49
CA GLN A 33 8.00 22.25 6.38
C GLN A 33 7.58 23.72 6.42
N SER A 34 6.52 24.10 5.71
CA SER A 34 6.01 25.47 5.75
C SER A 34 5.52 25.85 7.16
N PHE A 35 4.83 24.94 7.85
CA PHE A 35 4.39 25.15 9.23
C PHE A 35 5.56 25.28 10.20
N GLN A 36 6.61 24.45 10.04
CA GLN A 36 7.85 24.55 10.81
C GLN A 36 8.55 25.89 10.59
N ARG A 37 8.68 26.33 9.34
CA ARG A 37 9.33 27.60 9.00
C ARG A 37 8.60 28.78 9.61
N TRP A 38 7.28 28.80 9.52
CA TRP A 38 6.47 29.82 10.19
C TRP A 38 6.76 29.84 11.70
N GLY A 39 6.70 28.69 12.38
CA GLY A 39 6.97 28.63 13.81
C GLY A 39 8.41 28.96 14.22
N SER A 40 9.37 28.92 13.30
CA SER A 40 10.77 29.28 13.58
C SER A 40 11.00 30.77 13.83
N GLU A 41 10.06 31.62 13.41
CA GLU A 41 10.05 33.07 13.63
C GLU A 41 9.29 33.45 14.91
N GLU A 42 8.67 32.47 15.58
CA GLU A 42 7.87 32.65 16.79
C GLU A 42 8.69 32.40 18.07
N LYS A 43 8.05 32.57 19.23
CA LYS A 43 8.65 32.31 20.54
C LYS A 43 9.05 30.84 20.71
N ASP A 44 9.97 30.57 21.64
CA ASP A 44 10.60 29.24 21.80
C ASP A 44 9.62 28.08 22.05
N ASP A 45 8.48 28.34 22.70
CA ASP A 45 7.43 27.36 22.92
C ASP A 45 6.72 26.97 21.62
N ILE A 46 6.34 27.94 20.78
CA ILE A 46 5.75 27.73 19.46
C ILE A 46 6.77 27.10 18.52
N LYS A 47 8.01 27.61 18.49
CA LYS A 47 9.10 27.04 17.69
C LYS A 47 9.34 25.57 18.02
N SER A 48 9.45 25.25 19.32
CA SER A 48 9.58 23.87 19.78
C SER A 48 8.38 23.03 19.38
N LEU A 49 7.16 23.53 19.53
CA LEU A 49 5.94 22.84 19.11
C LEU A 49 5.98 22.50 17.62
N THR A 50 6.25 23.47 16.76
CA THR A 50 6.24 23.30 15.30
C THR A 50 7.36 22.38 14.82
N ASP A 51 8.55 22.44 15.44
CA ASP A 51 9.66 21.52 15.15
C ASP A 51 9.31 20.07 15.50
N ASN A 52 8.72 19.85 16.67
CA ASN A 52 8.31 18.51 17.08
C ASN A 52 7.16 17.98 16.19
N LEU A 53 6.18 18.82 15.84
CA LEU A 53 5.09 18.44 14.94
C LEU A 53 5.58 18.15 13.52
N TYR A 54 6.56 18.89 13.00
CA TYR A 54 7.24 18.51 11.76
C TYR A 54 7.83 17.10 11.86
N GLY A 55 8.52 16.79 12.95
CA GLY A 55 9.04 15.45 13.22
C GLY A 55 7.98 14.36 13.31
N ILE A 56 6.74 14.68 13.71
CA ILE A 56 5.58 13.77 13.67
C ILE A 56 5.09 13.58 12.22
N PHE A 57 4.94 14.65 11.46
CA PHE A 57 4.46 14.58 10.07
C PHE A 57 5.40 13.80 9.16
N VAL A 58 6.73 13.93 9.35
CA VAL A 58 7.72 13.11 8.63
C VAL A 58 7.53 11.61 8.91
N LYS A 59 7.15 11.24 10.15
CA LYS A 59 6.89 9.84 10.51
C LYS A 59 5.57 9.33 9.92
N ILE A 60 4.56 10.20 9.83
CA ILE A 60 3.29 9.90 9.14
C ILE A 60 3.54 9.62 7.66
N GLU A 61 4.32 10.49 6.99
CA GLU A 61 4.75 10.29 5.60
C GLU A 61 5.46 8.94 5.43
N GLY A 62 6.47 8.66 6.26
CA GLY A 62 7.19 7.38 6.24
C GLY A 62 6.28 6.16 6.45
N ALA A 63 5.26 6.27 7.32
CA ALA A 63 4.29 5.18 7.54
C ALA A 63 3.45 4.88 6.29
N PHE A 64 3.15 5.87 5.45
CA PHE A 64 2.44 5.64 4.20
C PHE A 64 3.38 5.18 3.08
N GLU A 65 4.51 5.86 2.88
CA GLU A 65 5.43 5.61 1.77
C GLU A 65 6.23 4.31 1.93
N HIS A 66 6.74 4.02 3.13
CA HIS A 66 7.64 2.87 3.33
C HIS A 66 6.91 1.58 3.73
N HIS A 67 5.67 1.69 4.22
CA HIS A 67 4.90 0.53 4.68
C HIS A 67 3.72 0.24 3.75
N TYR A 68 2.68 1.09 3.73
CA TYR A 68 1.47 0.76 2.97
C TYR A 68 1.71 0.70 1.46
N LYS A 69 2.37 1.72 0.90
CA LYS A 69 2.73 1.77 -0.53
C LYS A 69 3.54 0.55 -0.96
N HIS A 70 4.62 0.22 -0.23
CA HIS A 70 5.41 -0.98 -0.52
C HIS A 70 4.58 -2.27 -0.39
N GLY A 71 3.64 -2.34 0.54
CA GLY A 71 2.69 -3.45 0.66
C GLY A 71 1.82 -3.62 -0.59
N ILE A 72 1.30 -2.51 -1.12
CA ILE A 72 0.55 -2.48 -2.39
C ILE A 72 1.44 -2.97 -3.54
N GLU A 73 2.66 -2.45 -3.66
CA GLU A 73 3.58 -2.81 -4.76
C GLU A 73 3.95 -4.29 -4.73
N ARG A 74 4.24 -4.86 -3.55
CA ARG A 74 4.51 -6.30 -3.39
C ARG A 74 3.28 -7.15 -3.72
N SER A 75 2.09 -6.71 -3.33
CA SER A 75 0.81 -7.35 -3.67
C SER A 75 0.58 -7.35 -5.18
N VAL A 76 0.75 -6.21 -5.83
CA VAL A 76 0.65 -6.04 -7.30
C VAL A 76 1.65 -6.94 -8.04
N ASN A 77 2.90 -6.98 -7.61
CA ASN A 77 3.92 -7.84 -8.23
C ASN A 77 3.53 -9.31 -8.15
N SER A 78 2.89 -9.73 -7.06
CA SER A 78 2.37 -11.10 -6.93
C SER A 78 1.25 -11.37 -7.94
N PHE A 79 0.38 -10.41 -8.24
CA PHE A 79 -0.69 -10.58 -9.23
C PHE A 79 -0.19 -10.68 -10.68
N TYR A 80 0.95 -10.07 -11.01
CA TYR A 80 1.57 -10.26 -12.32
C TYR A 80 1.94 -11.73 -12.58
N GLU A 81 2.33 -12.49 -11.54
CA GLU A 81 2.60 -13.93 -11.68
C GLU A 81 1.38 -14.73 -12.17
N ILE A 82 0.15 -14.28 -11.85
CA ILE A 82 -1.08 -14.91 -12.36
C ILE A 82 -1.27 -14.58 -13.84
N ILE A 83 -1.04 -13.32 -14.22
CA ILE A 83 -1.17 -12.88 -15.62
C ILE A 83 -0.19 -13.64 -16.50
N ASP A 84 1.08 -13.70 -16.09
CA ASP A 84 2.13 -14.38 -16.86
C ASP A 84 1.83 -15.87 -17.04
N GLU A 85 1.31 -16.55 -16.01
CA GLU A 85 0.94 -17.96 -16.11
C GLU A 85 -0.27 -18.17 -17.03
N VAL A 86 -1.28 -17.30 -16.96
CA VAL A 86 -2.44 -17.36 -17.87
C VAL A 86 -2.02 -17.10 -19.32
N GLU A 87 -1.14 -16.13 -19.55
CA GLU A 87 -0.57 -15.88 -20.87
C GLU A 87 0.24 -17.07 -21.39
N TYR A 88 1.01 -17.72 -20.51
CA TYR A 88 1.75 -18.93 -20.83
C TYR A 88 0.83 -20.06 -21.29
N ILE A 89 -0.24 -20.34 -20.53
CA ILE A 89 -1.25 -21.36 -20.88
C ILE A 89 -1.93 -21.01 -22.21
N ASN A 90 -2.26 -19.74 -22.44
CA ASN A 90 -2.83 -19.29 -23.71
C ASN A 90 -1.87 -19.49 -24.90
N LYS A 91 -0.57 -19.25 -24.69
CA LYS A 91 0.47 -19.52 -25.70
C LYS A 91 0.59 -21.03 -25.98
N LEU A 92 0.53 -21.87 -24.95
CA LEU A 92 0.51 -23.34 -25.08
C LEU A 92 -0.72 -23.82 -25.85
N SER A 93 -1.92 -23.33 -25.54
CA SER A 93 -3.16 -23.67 -26.26
C SER A 93 -3.02 -23.36 -27.76
N LYS A 94 -2.56 -22.16 -28.11
CA LYS A 94 -2.36 -21.76 -29.52
C LYS A 94 -1.31 -22.63 -30.23
N LYS A 95 -0.24 -23.01 -29.54
CA LYS A 95 0.80 -23.92 -30.08
C LYS A 95 0.22 -25.32 -30.31
N LYS A 96 -0.51 -25.86 -29.32
CA LYS A 96 -1.22 -27.15 -29.39
C LYS A 96 -2.16 -27.20 -30.59
N ASP A 97 -3.00 -26.19 -30.78
CA ASP A 97 -3.97 -26.16 -31.89
C ASP A 97 -3.30 -26.07 -33.26
N LYS A 98 -2.22 -25.29 -33.38
CA LYS A 98 -1.43 -25.19 -34.62
C LYS A 98 -0.76 -26.52 -34.96
N THR A 99 -0.15 -27.19 -33.99
CA THR A 99 0.52 -28.48 -34.19
C THR A 99 -0.49 -29.58 -34.51
N GLY A 100 -1.63 -29.62 -33.82
CA GLY A 100 -2.72 -30.55 -34.12
C GLY A 100 -3.28 -30.37 -35.53
N LYS A 101 -3.48 -29.12 -35.98
CA LYS A 101 -3.89 -28.84 -37.37
C LYS A 101 -2.86 -29.29 -38.40
N LYS A 102 -1.56 -29.14 -38.11
CA LYS A 102 -0.48 -29.65 -38.99
C LYS A 102 -0.52 -31.17 -39.07
N LEU A 103 -0.64 -31.85 -37.94
CA LEU A 103 -0.75 -33.32 -37.88
C LEU A 103 -1.93 -33.85 -38.69
N ASN A 104 -3.11 -33.24 -38.56
CA ASN A 104 -4.28 -33.65 -39.34
C ASN A 104 -4.08 -33.52 -40.86
N LYS A 105 -3.22 -32.61 -41.33
CA LYS A 105 -2.93 -32.43 -42.76
C LYS A 105 -1.92 -33.43 -43.31
N ILE A 106 -1.06 -34.00 -42.46
CA ILE A 106 0.02 -34.93 -42.84
C ILE A 106 -0.19 -36.33 -42.24
N SER A 107 -1.41 -36.62 -41.77
CA SER A 107 -1.75 -37.84 -41.03
C SER A 107 -1.37 -39.11 -41.79
N ASN A 108 -1.47 -39.09 -43.12
CA ASN A 108 -1.13 -40.19 -44.02
C ASN A 108 0.39 -40.37 -44.26
N MET A 109 1.24 -39.43 -43.81
CA MET A 109 2.69 -39.44 -44.04
C MET A 109 3.51 -40.00 -42.85
N GLY A 110 2.86 -40.43 -41.76
CA GLY A 110 3.51 -41.19 -40.69
C GLY A 110 4.66 -40.49 -39.94
N ASN A 111 4.62 -39.16 -39.79
CA ASN A 111 5.72 -38.41 -39.15
C ASN A 111 5.74 -38.54 -37.61
N LYS A 112 6.32 -39.64 -37.11
CA LYS A 112 6.41 -39.98 -35.67
C LYS A 112 7.01 -38.87 -34.80
N GLY A 113 7.92 -38.04 -35.32
CA GLY A 113 8.53 -36.93 -34.56
C GLY A 113 7.53 -35.83 -34.22
N LEU A 114 6.62 -35.50 -35.15
CA LEU A 114 5.57 -34.51 -34.94
C LEU A 114 4.48 -34.99 -33.97
N TYR A 115 4.15 -36.28 -33.96
CA TYR A 115 3.24 -36.86 -32.97
C TYR A 115 3.81 -36.74 -31.55
N LYS A 116 5.06 -37.16 -31.32
CA LYS A 116 5.72 -37.03 -30.01
C LYS A 116 5.77 -35.58 -29.52
N ALA A 117 6.06 -34.62 -30.42
CA ALA A 117 6.08 -33.20 -30.06
C ALA A 117 4.69 -32.67 -29.68
N ASN A 118 3.63 -33.14 -30.35
CA ASN A 118 2.26 -32.77 -30.04
C ASN A 118 1.77 -33.38 -28.71
N ASP A 119 2.13 -34.62 -28.42
CA ASP A 119 1.80 -35.28 -27.16
C ASP A 119 2.48 -34.57 -25.97
N LYS A 120 3.76 -34.20 -26.12
CA LYS A 120 4.46 -33.39 -25.11
C LYS A 120 3.75 -32.05 -24.85
N LEU A 121 3.34 -31.35 -25.91
CA LEU A 121 2.61 -30.08 -25.79
C LEU A 121 1.23 -30.24 -25.16
N ARG A 122 0.54 -31.35 -25.42
CA ARG A 122 -0.75 -31.68 -24.78
C ARG A 122 -0.57 -31.92 -23.29
N ASN A 123 0.37 -32.77 -22.91
CA ASN A 123 0.64 -33.08 -21.50
C ASN A 123 1.02 -31.81 -20.73
N GLU A 124 1.92 -30.98 -21.27
CA GLU A 124 2.31 -29.73 -20.63
C GLU A 124 1.12 -28.75 -20.48
N TYR A 125 0.27 -28.65 -21.51
CA TYR A 125 -0.94 -27.83 -21.45
C TYR A 125 -1.92 -28.33 -20.38
N ASP A 126 -2.14 -29.65 -20.30
CA ASP A 126 -3.09 -30.26 -19.36
C ASP A 126 -2.59 -30.12 -17.92
N GLU A 127 -1.31 -30.40 -17.66
CA GLU A 127 -0.66 -30.21 -16.33
C GLU A 127 -0.77 -28.76 -15.85
N LYS A 128 -0.49 -27.79 -16.72
CA LYS A 128 -0.57 -26.36 -16.40
C LYS A 128 -2.01 -25.89 -16.18
N THR A 129 -2.94 -26.38 -16.98
CA THR A 129 -4.37 -26.04 -16.85
C THR A 129 -4.97 -26.64 -15.57
N GLN A 130 -4.52 -27.82 -15.14
CA GLN A 130 -4.96 -28.42 -13.89
C GLN A 130 -4.39 -27.70 -12.65
N SER A 131 -3.15 -27.21 -12.73
CA SER A 131 -2.46 -26.57 -11.60
C SER A 131 -2.75 -25.06 -11.44
N ILE A 132 -3.26 -24.38 -12.47
CA ILE A 132 -3.46 -22.92 -12.46
C ILE A 132 -4.40 -22.45 -11.35
N GLU A 133 -5.47 -23.19 -11.05
CA GLU A 133 -6.45 -22.78 -10.04
C GLU A 133 -5.85 -22.81 -8.63
N ALA A 134 -5.06 -23.83 -8.31
CA ALA A 134 -4.32 -23.89 -7.05
C ALA A 134 -3.29 -22.76 -6.94
N LYS A 135 -2.59 -22.45 -8.04
CA LYS A 135 -1.62 -21.35 -8.10
C LYS A 135 -2.29 -19.98 -7.90
N LYS A 136 -3.41 -19.71 -8.58
CA LYS A 136 -4.22 -18.49 -8.38
C LYS A 136 -4.61 -18.32 -6.92
N ARG A 137 -5.19 -19.35 -6.29
CA ARG A 137 -5.60 -19.32 -4.87
C ARG A 137 -4.44 -19.01 -3.94
N LYS A 138 -3.28 -19.64 -4.16
CA LYS A 138 -2.07 -19.41 -3.36
C LYS A 138 -1.56 -17.97 -3.48
N ILE A 139 -1.48 -17.46 -4.71
CA ILE A 139 -1.02 -16.09 -4.97
C ILE A 139 -2.01 -15.07 -4.40
N LEU A 140 -3.32 -15.23 -4.67
CA LEU A 140 -4.37 -14.35 -4.14
C LEU A 140 -4.29 -14.23 -2.62
N LYS A 141 -4.20 -15.37 -1.93
CA LYS A 141 -4.10 -15.40 -0.46
C LYS A 141 -2.85 -14.66 0.02
N LYS A 142 -1.68 -14.95 -0.57
CA LYS A 142 -0.41 -14.32 -0.19
C LYS A 142 -0.40 -12.81 -0.43
N ALA A 143 -0.84 -12.38 -1.62
CA ALA A 143 -0.83 -10.98 -2.03
C ALA A 143 -1.73 -10.12 -1.13
N LEU A 144 -2.97 -10.58 -0.90
CA LEU A 144 -3.92 -9.86 -0.07
C LEU A 144 -3.47 -9.81 1.41
N ILE A 145 -2.97 -10.92 1.96
CA ILE A 145 -2.39 -10.91 3.32
C ILE A 145 -1.26 -9.89 3.42
N THR A 146 -0.33 -9.89 2.45
CA THR A 146 0.79 -8.93 2.41
C THR A 146 0.30 -7.49 2.43
N GLN A 147 -0.75 -7.18 1.66
CA GLN A 147 -1.33 -5.83 1.61
C GLN A 147 -2.03 -5.44 2.91
N PHE A 148 -2.82 -6.35 3.50
CA PHE A 148 -3.52 -6.08 4.76
C PHE A 148 -2.57 -5.98 5.96
N ASP A 149 -1.52 -6.80 6.01
CA ASP A 149 -0.50 -6.71 7.06
C ASP A 149 0.25 -5.37 6.98
N ALA A 150 0.60 -4.92 5.77
CA ALA A 150 1.21 -3.60 5.57
C ALA A 150 0.27 -2.46 5.98
N LEU A 151 -1.03 -2.55 5.63
CA LEU A 151 -2.03 -1.57 6.05
C LEU A 151 -2.16 -1.52 7.58
N LYS A 152 -2.20 -2.68 8.24
CA LYS A 152 -2.27 -2.78 9.69
C LYS A 152 -1.05 -2.13 10.37
N ASP A 153 0.16 -2.40 9.86
CA ASP A 153 1.38 -1.78 10.39
C ASP A 153 1.37 -0.25 10.22
N THR A 154 0.95 0.24 9.04
CA THR A 154 0.75 1.68 8.81
C THR A 154 -0.23 2.28 9.81
N ILE A 155 -1.40 1.67 10.03
CA ILE A 155 -2.41 2.16 10.99
C ILE A 155 -1.83 2.25 12.40
N ASN A 156 -1.10 1.23 12.85
CA ASN A 156 -0.51 1.23 14.19
C ASN A 156 0.50 2.38 14.36
N ARG A 157 1.34 2.61 13.35
CA ARG A 157 2.32 3.71 13.33
C ARG A 157 1.63 5.07 13.33
N LEU A 158 0.57 5.23 12.54
CA LEU A 158 -0.23 6.46 12.53
C LEU A 158 -0.89 6.72 13.87
N ASN A 159 -1.43 5.69 14.53
CA ASN A 159 -2.04 5.83 15.84
C ASN A 159 -1.04 6.37 16.87
N ILE A 160 0.19 5.84 16.90
CA ILE A 160 1.28 6.36 17.76
C ILE A 160 1.53 7.85 17.46
N CYS A 161 1.70 8.20 16.17
CA CYS A 161 1.97 9.57 15.76
C CYS A 161 0.84 10.53 16.17
N CYS A 162 -0.43 10.14 15.99
CA CYS A 162 -1.59 10.96 16.32
C CYS A 162 -1.75 11.15 17.84
N VAL A 163 -1.54 10.09 18.63
CA VAL A 163 -1.62 10.16 20.10
C VAL A 163 -0.59 11.16 20.64
N TYR A 164 0.67 11.04 20.22
CA TYR A 164 1.72 11.93 20.71
C TYR A 164 1.66 13.33 20.09
N GLY A 165 1.29 13.46 18.82
CA GLY A 165 1.08 14.77 18.19
C GLY A 165 0.02 15.58 18.93
N LYS A 166 -1.11 14.95 19.29
CA LYS A 166 -2.14 15.58 20.13
C LYS A 166 -1.61 15.94 21.52
N ALA A 167 -0.82 15.06 22.14
CA ALA A 167 -0.24 15.32 23.45
C ALA A 167 0.74 16.52 23.44
N ILE A 168 1.51 16.68 22.35
CA ILE A 168 2.41 17.81 22.11
C ILE A 168 1.60 19.11 21.96
N ILE A 169 0.51 19.11 21.18
CA ILE A 169 -0.38 20.28 21.04
C ILE A 169 -1.01 20.66 22.37
N ASN A 170 -1.58 19.69 23.09
CA ASN A 170 -2.21 19.91 24.40
C ASN A 170 -1.22 20.36 25.49
N ASN A 171 0.09 20.30 25.22
CA ASN A 171 1.12 20.76 26.13
C ASN A 171 1.48 22.24 25.91
N LEU A 172 1.02 22.87 24.83
CA LEU A 172 1.19 24.30 24.61
C LEU A 172 0.30 25.08 25.59
N PRO A 173 0.83 26.05 26.36
CA PRO A 173 0.02 26.91 27.20
C PRO A 173 -0.82 27.89 26.37
N GLU A 174 -1.95 28.34 26.92
CA GLU A 174 -2.76 29.40 26.31
C GLU A 174 -2.08 30.78 26.39
N GLU A 175 -1.30 31.00 27.46
CA GLU A 175 -0.56 32.24 27.71
C GLU A 175 0.94 31.98 27.78
N TYR A 176 1.72 32.87 27.17
CA TYR A 176 3.17 32.78 27.19
C TYR A 176 3.75 33.17 28.56
N ASP A 177 4.66 32.34 29.06
CA ASP A 177 5.35 32.50 30.34
C ASP A 177 6.78 31.94 30.22
N ASP A 178 7.80 32.77 30.45
CA ASP A 178 9.21 32.43 30.27
C ASP A 178 9.68 31.26 31.16
N GLU A 179 9.21 31.18 32.41
CA GLU A 179 9.58 30.10 33.33
C GLU A 179 8.92 28.78 32.92
N LYS A 180 7.66 28.84 32.47
CA LYS A 180 6.95 27.65 32.02
C LYS A 180 7.42 27.17 30.64
N CYS A 181 7.87 28.08 29.76
CA CYS A 181 8.39 27.78 28.41
C CYS A 181 9.40 26.62 28.43
N ASN A 182 10.44 26.74 29.26
CA ASN A 182 11.48 25.70 29.40
C ASN A 182 10.93 24.33 29.83
N LYS A 183 9.88 24.31 30.65
CA LYS A 183 9.22 23.07 31.09
C LYS A 183 8.43 22.41 29.96
N TYR A 184 7.79 23.21 29.10
CA TYR A 184 7.05 22.71 27.93
C TYR A 184 7.97 22.11 26.88
N VAL A 185 9.05 22.82 26.53
CA VAL A 185 10.07 22.35 25.58
C VAL A 185 10.61 20.97 26.01
N LYS A 186 11.05 20.84 27.28
CA LYS A 186 11.54 19.57 27.84
C LYS A 186 10.49 18.46 27.82
N LYS A 187 9.20 18.79 27.94
CA LYS A 187 8.11 17.80 27.89
C LYS A 187 7.80 17.37 26.44
N ASN A 188 7.88 18.28 25.47
CA ASN A 188 7.78 17.94 24.04
C ASN A 188 8.91 16.99 23.60
N GLU A 189 10.14 17.25 24.04
CA GLU A 189 11.28 16.34 23.80
C GLU A 189 11.03 14.94 24.37
N LYS A 190 10.45 14.84 25.57
CA LYS A 190 10.06 13.55 26.17
C LYS A 190 8.98 12.84 25.36
N PHE A 191 7.98 13.57 24.84
CA PHE A 191 6.98 12.97 23.96
C PHE A 191 7.62 12.44 22.68
N MET A 192 8.53 13.20 22.05
CA MET A 192 9.21 12.72 20.85
C MET A 192 10.10 11.51 21.11
N LYS A 193 10.80 11.44 22.24
CA LYS A 193 11.53 10.22 22.63
C LYS A 193 10.61 8.99 22.68
N LYS A 194 9.44 9.13 23.31
CA LYS A 194 8.43 8.07 23.36
C LYS A 194 7.89 7.70 21.99
N VAL A 195 7.73 8.66 21.07
CA VAL A 195 7.35 8.37 19.68
C VAL A 195 8.37 7.43 19.03
N TYR A 196 9.67 7.72 19.16
CA TYR A 196 10.71 6.87 18.59
C TYR A 196 10.73 5.48 19.23
N GLU A 197 10.60 5.40 20.56
CA GLU A 197 10.54 4.13 21.30
C GLU A 197 9.33 3.29 20.87
N ASP A 198 8.13 3.87 20.86
CA ASP A 198 6.90 3.16 20.51
C ASP A 198 6.86 2.76 19.03
N LEU A 199 7.37 3.60 18.12
CA LEU A 199 7.47 3.24 16.70
C LEU A 199 8.49 2.12 16.45
N SER A 200 9.58 2.09 17.21
CA SER A 200 10.56 0.99 17.12
C SER A 200 9.94 -0.32 17.58
N ASN A 201 9.13 -0.28 18.65
CA ASN A 201 8.42 -1.44 19.19
C ASN A 201 7.17 -1.85 18.38
N CYS A 202 6.71 -1.01 17.45
CA CYS A 202 5.49 -1.22 16.67
C CYS A 202 5.61 -2.45 15.74
N GLY A 203 6.83 -2.81 15.32
CA GLY A 203 7.09 -4.01 14.52
C GLY A 203 7.17 -5.31 15.33
N ASP A 204 7.46 -5.23 16.64
CA ASP A 204 7.74 -6.39 17.50
C ASP A 204 6.53 -6.87 18.32
N LYS A 205 5.48 -6.05 18.45
CA LYS A 205 4.33 -6.36 19.32
C LYS A 205 3.09 -6.75 18.51
N SER A 206 2.86 -8.05 18.42
CA SER A 206 1.59 -8.68 18.00
C SER A 206 0.42 -8.48 18.98
N GLN A 207 0.46 -7.46 19.84
CA GLN A 207 -0.62 -7.13 20.78
C GLN A 207 -0.84 -5.62 20.87
N VAL A 208 -1.73 -5.11 20.02
CA VAL A 208 -2.47 -3.88 20.32
C VAL A 208 -3.93 -4.28 20.52
N LYS A 209 -4.42 -4.11 21.76
CA LYS A 209 -5.85 -4.26 22.07
C LYS A 209 -6.63 -3.35 21.15
N TRP A 210 -7.57 -3.94 20.43
CA TRP A 210 -8.43 -3.27 19.47
C TRP A 210 -9.18 -2.11 20.12
N VAL A 211 -8.81 -0.88 19.75
CA VAL A 211 -9.77 0.21 19.74
C VAL A 211 -10.44 0.14 18.38
N VAL A 212 -11.46 -0.73 18.28
CA VAL A 212 -12.41 -0.77 17.18
C VAL A 212 -13.27 0.49 17.24
N VAL A 213 -12.75 1.67 16.91
CA VAL A 213 -13.61 2.83 16.64
C VAL A 213 -12.87 3.77 15.68
N GLN A 214 -13.58 4.26 14.66
CA GLN A 214 -13.26 5.43 13.81
C GLN A 214 -12.64 5.23 12.42
N MET A 215 -12.02 4.11 12.05
CA MET A 215 -11.45 4.02 10.68
C MET A 215 -12.51 3.83 9.57
N LEU A 216 -13.69 3.32 9.93
CA LEU A 216 -14.90 3.34 9.08
C LEU A 216 -15.44 4.76 8.85
N VAL A 217 -15.10 5.73 9.70
CA VAL A 217 -15.51 7.12 9.50
C VAL A 217 -14.65 7.79 8.44
N VAL A 218 -13.33 7.54 8.41
CA VAL A 218 -12.39 8.21 7.49
C VAL A 218 -12.56 7.77 6.03
N THR A 219 -12.85 6.49 5.78
CA THR A 219 -13.16 6.03 4.40
C THR A 219 -14.52 6.56 3.92
N THR A 220 -15.47 6.76 4.84
CA THR A 220 -16.78 7.32 4.50
C THR A 220 -16.74 8.84 4.30
N THR A 221 -15.94 9.60 5.08
CA THR A 221 -15.77 11.05 4.87
C THR A 221 -15.00 11.39 3.59
N MET A 222 -14.04 10.56 3.16
CA MET A 222 -13.36 10.78 1.88
C MET A 222 -14.27 10.52 0.66
N ILE A 223 -15.26 9.63 0.78
CA ILE A 223 -16.25 9.40 -0.27
C ILE A 223 -17.29 10.54 -0.29
N ILE A 224 -17.74 11.02 0.88
CA ILE A 224 -18.71 12.12 0.97
C ILE A 224 -18.11 13.47 0.52
N MET A 225 -16.84 13.76 0.82
CA MET A 225 -16.19 14.99 0.33
C MET A 225 -16.07 15.03 -1.20
N LYS A 226 -15.97 13.87 -1.86
CA LYS A 226 -15.92 13.79 -3.32
C LYS A 226 -17.27 14.08 -3.97
N GLU A 227 -18.38 13.78 -3.30
CA GLU A 227 -19.74 14.06 -3.80
C GLU A 227 -20.19 15.52 -3.58
N ILE A 228 -19.71 16.19 -2.53
CA ILE A 228 -20.11 17.58 -2.23
C ILE A 228 -19.43 18.59 -3.18
N ILE A 229 -18.19 18.33 -3.59
CA ILE A 229 -17.42 19.24 -4.47
C ILE A 229 -17.98 19.26 -5.92
N HIS A 230 -18.76 18.25 -6.33
CA HIS A 230 -19.33 18.18 -7.69
C HIS A 230 -20.78 18.67 -7.79
N LYS A 231 -21.37 19.23 -6.73
CA LYS A 231 -22.78 19.69 -6.71
C LYS A 231 -22.99 21.16 -6.34
N VAL A 232 -21.94 21.97 -6.26
CA VAL A 232 -22.07 23.42 -6.10
C VAL A 232 -21.93 24.06 -7.48
N PRO A 233 -23.03 24.47 -8.15
CA PRO A 233 -22.91 25.42 -9.25
C PRO A 233 -22.48 26.76 -8.66
N LEU A 234 -21.47 27.37 -9.27
CA LEU A 234 -21.06 28.76 -9.03
C LEU A 234 -22.23 29.72 -9.28
#